data_AF-A0A3P7ENC6-F1
#
_entry.id   AF-A0A3P7ENC6-F1
#
_cell.length_a   1.000
_cell.length_b   1.000
_cell.length_c   1.000
_cell.angle_alpha   90.00
_cell.angle_beta   90.00
_cell.angle_gamma   90.00
#
_symmetry.space_group_name_H-M   'P 1'
#
loop_
_entity.id
_entity.type
_entity.pdbx_description
1 polymer ?
#
loop_
_entity_poly.entity_id
_entity_poly.type
_entity_poly.pdbx_seq_one_letter_code
_entity_poly.pdbx_strand_id
1 'polypeptide(L)'
;MALSAVNHSHQIGHIPFAYFIFTGITFTPLWKCIWIQLLPNFGMNFSMIILLPIGIDRAMAILRPLKYRKMSKMLYIPIMILPAILYSIAMHILVFIYDGNNE
;
A
#
# COMPACT_ATOMS: atom_id res chain seq x y z
N MET A 1 10.06 4.71 9.72
CA MET A 1 9.01 3.94 10.41
C MET A 1 7.92 3.49 9.44
N ALA A 2 7.28 4.38 8.67
CA ALA A 2 6.21 4.01 7.73
C ALA A 2 6.61 2.92 6.72
N LEU A 3 7.76 3.05 6.03
CA LEU A 3 8.21 2.05 5.05
C LEU A 3 8.36 0.64 5.64
N SER A 4 8.86 0.54 6.88
CA SER A 4 9.01 -0.75 7.55
C SER A 4 7.65 -1.38 7.87
N ALA A 5 6.67 -0.60 8.34
CA ALA A 5 5.32 -1.10 8.60
C ALA A 5 4.65 -1.67 7.33
N VAL A 6 4.81 -0.99 6.19
CA VAL A 6 4.23 -1.42 4.91
C VAL A 6 4.90 -2.68 4.38
N ASN A 7 6.23 -2.77 4.49
CA ASN A 7 6.98 -3.95 4.10
C ASN A 7 6.61 -5.17 4.94
N HIS A 8 6.25 -5.01 6.22
CA HIS A 8 5.72 -6.10 7.01
C HIS A 8 4.36 -6.57 6.49
N SER A 9 3.42 -5.65 6.20
CA SER A 9 2.12 -6.04 5.63
C SER A 9 2.25 -6.76 4.29
N HIS A 10 3.17 -6.31 3.43
CA HIS A 10 3.46 -6.99 2.17
C HIS A 10 4.07 -8.38 2.40
N GLN A 11 5.06 -8.52 3.29
CA GLN A 11 5.68 -9.81 3.61
C GLN A 11 4.70 -10.80 4.23
N ILE A 12 3.82 -10.33 5.11
CA ILE A 12 2.77 -11.14 5.72
C ILE A 12 1.80 -11.65 4.66
N GLY A 13 1.55 -10.90 3.60
CA GLY A 13 0.70 -11.32 2.47
C GLY A 13 1.26 -12.49 1.65
N HIS A 14 2.58 -12.71 1.64
CA HIS A 14 3.18 -13.85 0.95
C HIS A 14 2.98 -15.18 1.67
N ILE A 15 2.83 -15.16 3.00
CA ILE A 15 2.64 -16.37 3.82
C ILE A 15 1.33 -17.10 3.47
N PRO A 16 0.14 -16.46 3.47
CA PRO A 16 -1.09 -17.14 3.07
C PRO A 16 -1.03 -17.53 1.60
N PHE A 17 -0.48 -16.69 0.72
CA PHE A 17 -0.34 -17.01 -0.70
C PHE A 17 0.50 -18.28 -0.92
N ALA A 18 1.64 -18.40 -0.25
CA ALA A 18 2.48 -19.58 -0.28
C ALA A 18 1.74 -20.81 0.30
N TYR A 19 1.01 -20.65 1.40
CA TYR A 19 0.21 -21.74 1.97
C TYR A 19 -0.84 -22.26 0.99
N PHE A 20 -1.59 -21.40 0.30
CA PHE A 20 -2.57 -21.81 -0.70
C PHE A 20 -1.95 -22.51 -1.91
N ILE A 21 -0.76 -22.07 -2.34
CA ILE A 21 -0.01 -22.75 -3.42
C ILE A 21 0.46 -24.14 -2.99
N PHE A 22 1.09 -24.26 -1.81
CA PHE A 22 1.67 -25.52 -1.34
C PHE A 22 0.63 -26.56 -0.88
N THR A 23 -0.56 -26.12 -0.47
CA THR A 23 -1.65 -27.04 -0.10
C THR A 23 -2.42 -27.60 -1.30
N GLY A 24 -2.13 -27.15 -2.53
CA GLY A 24 -2.70 -27.70 -3.75
C GLY A 24 -4.21 -27.49 -3.90
N ILE A 25 -4.80 -26.55 -3.16
CA ILE A 25 -6.22 -26.20 -3.24
C ILE A 25 -6.44 -25.30 -4.47
N THR A 26 -6.34 -25.89 -5.66
CA THR A 26 -6.50 -25.20 -6.96
C THR A 26 -7.94 -24.77 -7.25
N PHE A 27 -8.92 -25.28 -6.51
CA PHE A 27 -10.34 -24.94 -6.62
C PHE A 27 -10.85 -24.05 -5.47
N THR A 28 -10.02 -23.12 -5.00
CA THR A 28 -10.48 -22.11 -4.05
C THR A 28 -11.47 -21.19 -4.76
N PRO A 29 -12.68 -20.94 -4.21
CA PRO A 29 -13.67 -20.07 -4.86
C PRO A 29 -13.08 -18.67 -5.11
N LEU A 30 -13.38 -18.10 -6.28
CA LEU A 30 -12.84 -16.81 -6.76
C LEU A 30 -12.89 -15.72 -5.67
N TRP A 31 -14.02 -15.62 -4.98
CA TRP A 31 -14.22 -14.72 -3.85
C TRP A 31 -13.12 -14.80 -2.78
N LYS A 32 -12.76 -16.02 -2.34
CA LYS A 32 -11.70 -16.20 -1.33
C LYS A 32 -10.34 -15.78 -1.87
N CYS A 33 -10.06 -16.09 -3.14
CA CYS A 33 -8.82 -15.69 -3.80
C CYS A 33 -8.69 -14.16 -3.88
N ILE A 34 -9.76 -13.45 -4.27
CA ILE A 34 -9.78 -11.98 -4.33
C ILE A 34 -9.51 -11.39 -2.95
N TRP A 35 -10.17 -11.89 -1.90
CA TRP A 35 -9.94 -11.42 -0.52
C TRP A 35 -8.49 -11.64 -0.05
N ILE A 36 -7.89 -12.78 -0.38
CA ILE A 36 -6.49 -13.07 -0.03
C ILE A 36 -5.55 -12.16 -0.81
N GLN A 37 -5.82 -11.90 -2.08
CA GLN A 37 -4.99 -11.10 -2.97
C GLN A 37 -5.18 -9.58 -2.75
N LEU A 38 -6.30 -9.16 -2.16
CA LEU A 38 -6.59 -7.77 -1.82
C LEU A 38 -5.58 -7.23 -0.81
N LEU A 39 -5.24 -8.02 0.22
CA LEU A 39 -4.31 -7.63 1.28
C LEU A 39 -2.87 -7.35 0.77
N PRO A 40 -2.21 -8.24 0.01
CA PRO A 40 -0.89 -7.95 -0.58
C PRO A 40 -0.96 -6.85 -1.64
N ASN A 41 -2.05 -6.75 -2.41
CA ASN A 41 -2.24 -5.63 -3.35
C ASN A 41 -2.35 -4.28 -2.63
N PHE A 42 -3.03 -4.20 -1.49
CA PHE A 42 -3.06 -2.99 -0.65
C PHE A 42 -1.65 -2.60 -0.24
N GLY A 43 -0.91 -3.55 0.33
CA GLY A 43 0.46 -3.32 0.80
C GLY A 43 1.39 -2.84 -0.30
N MET A 44 1.30 -3.45 -1.49
CA MET A 44 2.13 -3.11 -2.64
C MET A 44 1.80 -1.72 -3.22
N ASN A 45 0.52 -1.43 -3.44
CA ASN A 45 0.08 -0.12 -3.96
C ASN A 45 0.42 1.02 -2.98
N PHE A 46 0.23 0.78 -1.68
CA PHE A 46 0.59 1.74 -0.65
C PHE A 46 2.11 1.96 -0.56
N SER A 47 2.92 0.90 -0.68
CA SER A 47 4.38 0.97 -0.66
C SER A 47 4.94 1.78 -1.83
N MET A 48 4.43 1.53 -3.03
CA MET A 48 4.89 2.24 -4.23
C MET A 48 4.61 3.74 -4.12
N ILE A 49 3.44 4.12 -3.63
CA ILE A 49 3.06 5.54 -3.56
C ILE A 49 3.77 6.24 -2.42
N ILE A 50 4.00 5.60 -1.27
CA ILE A 50 4.72 6.24 -0.15
C ILE A 50 6.21 6.44 -0.45
N LEU A 51 6.78 5.68 -1.38
CA LEU A 51 8.18 5.82 -1.78
C LEU A 51 8.47 7.18 -2.41
N LEU A 52 7.54 7.71 -3.21
CA LEU A 52 7.66 9.01 -3.87
C LEU A 52 7.77 10.20 -2.89
N PRO A 53 6.84 10.42 -1.94
CA PRO A 53 6.95 11.48 -0.95
C PRO A 53 8.15 11.31 -0.02
N ILE A 54 8.56 10.07 0.29
CA ILE A 54 9.82 9.83 1.03
C ILE A 54 11.01 10.33 0.21
N GLY A 55 11.06 10.02 -1.10
CA GLY A 55 12.11 10.54 -1.99
C GLY A 55 12.11 12.06 -2.06
N ILE A 56 10.94 12.68 -2.16
CA ILE A 56 10.79 14.15 -2.16
C ILE A 56 11.22 14.76 -0.83
N ASP A 57 10.86 14.14 0.30
CA ASP A 57 11.29 14.57 1.64
C ASP A 57 12.82 14.59 1.77
N ARG A 58 13.48 13.52 1.31
CA ARG A 58 14.95 13.45 1.27
C ARG A 58 15.55 14.49 0.31
N ALA A 59 14.97 14.68 -0.86
CA ALA A 59 15.43 15.68 -1.82
C ALA A 59 15.30 17.10 -1.25
N MET A 60 14.20 17.44 -0.58
CA MET A 60 14.00 18.75 0.03
C MET A 60 14.93 18.99 1.22
N ALA A 61 15.20 17.96 2.03
CA ALA A 61 16.16 18.05 3.13
C ALA A 61 17.58 18.39 2.62
N ILE A 62 17.98 17.84 1.47
CA ILE A 62 19.30 18.08 0.86
C ILE A 62 19.33 19.44 0.12
N LEU A 63 18.32 19.75 -0.70
CA LEU A 63 18.33 20.93 -1.57
C LEU A 63 18.07 22.25 -0.82
N ARG A 64 17.30 22.22 0.27
CA ARG A 64 16.82 23.40 0.98
C ARG A 64 16.74 23.19 2.51
N PRO A 65 17.88 22.95 3.19
CA PRO A 65 17.90 22.63 4.63
C PRO A 65 17.25 23.71 5.51
N LEU A 66 17.45 25.00 5.18
CA LEU A 66 16.88 26.11 5.94
C LEU A 66 15.34 26.17 5.84
N LYS A 67 14.78 25.90 4.65
CA LYS A 67 13.32 25.87 4.45
C LYS A 67 12.71 24.63 5.09
N TYR A 68 13.38 23.48 4.97
CA TYR A 68 12.93 22.24 5.59
C TYR A 68 12.84 22.36 7.12
N ARG A 69 13.77 23.07 7.76
CA ARG A 69 13.74 23.33 9.21
C ARG A 69 12.53 24.18 9.65
N LYS A 70 12.08 25.12 8.82
CA LYS A 70 10.93 25.99 9.11
C LYS A 70 9.58 25.30 8.83
N MET A 71 9.58 24.23 8.04
CA MET A 71 8.35 23.56 7.62
C MET A 71 7.75 22.72 8.74
N SER A 72 6.45 22.87 8.98
CA SER A 72 5.72 22.13 10.00
C SER A 72 5.54 20.66 9.58
N LYS A 73 6.39 19.79 10.15
CA LYS A 73 6.34 18.33 9.93
C LYS A 73 4.95 17.74 10.16
N MET A 74 4.19 18.30 11.11
CA MET A 74 2.87 17.83 11.49
C MET A 74 1.83 17.95 10.36
N LEU A 75 1.89 19.00 9.53
CA LEU A 75 0.98 19.17 8.39
C LEU A 75 1.53 18.51 7.13
N TYR A 76 2.86 18.56 6.95
CA TYR A 76 3.51 18.05 5.76
C TYR A 76 3.41 16.51 5.63
N ILE A 77 3.61 15.77 6.73
CA ILE A 77 3.53 14.31 6.73
C ILE A 77 2.14 13.78 6.32
N PRO A 78 1.01 14.22 6.90
CA PRO A 78 -0.30 13.73 6.51
C PRO A 78 -0.67 14.13 5.09
N ILE A 79 -0.29 15.33 4.62
CA ILE A 79 -0.51 15.75 3.23
C ILE A 79 0.19 14.79 2.25
N MET A 80 1.36 14.28 2.60
CA MET A 80 2.08 13.31 1.78
C MET A 80 1.49 11.89 1.82
N ILE A 81 0.96 11.49 2.98
CA ILE A 81 0.37 10.16 3.16
C ILE A 81 -1.05 10.11 2.57
N LEU A 82 -1.78 11.22 2.56
CA LEU A 82 -3.17 11.30 2.13
C LEU A 82 -3.38 10.77 0.69
N PRO A 83 -2.58 11.15 -0.34
CA PRO A 83 -2.70 10.57 -1.67
C PRO A 83 -2.48 9.05 -1.70
N ALA A 84 -1.55 8.54 -0.90
CA ALA A 84 -1.28 7.10 -0.81
C ALA A 84 -2.48 6.34 -0.22
N ILE A 85 -3.09 6.89 0.83
CA ILE A 85 -4.31 6.33 1.43
C ILE A 85 -5.47 6.38 0.44
N LEU A 86 -5.72 7.54 -0.17
CA LEU A 86 -6.83 7.74 -1.11
C LEU A 86 -6.71 6.81 -2.33
N TYR A 87 -5.52 6.68 -2.91
CA TYR A 87 -5.30 5.77 -4.04
C TYR A 87 -5.49 4.32 -3.63
N SER A 88 -4.95 3.91 -2.48
CA SER A 88 -5.07 2.54 -2.00
C SER A 88 -6.54 2.17 -1.76
N ILE A 89 -7.32 3.08 -1.16
CA ILE A 89 -8.77 2.93 -0.96
C ILE A 89 -9.51 2.90 -2.31
N ALA A 90 -9.17 3.79 -3.25
CA ALA A 90 -9.80 3.81 -4.57
C ALA A 90 -9.60 2.49 -5.32
N MET A 91 -8.40 1.92 -5.26
CA MET A 91 -8.12 0.61 -5.85
C MET A 91 -8.88 -0.52 -5.16
N HIS A 92 -9.09 -0.45 -3.84
CA HIS A 92 -9.91 -1.42 -3.12
C HIS A 92 -11.37 -1.35 -3.55
N ILE A 93 -11.91 -0.14 -3.64
CA ILE A 93 -13.29 0.10 -4.09
C ILE A 93 -13.47 -0.40 -5.52
N LEU A 94 -12.52 -0.13 -6.42
CA LEU A 94 -12.57 -0.65 -7.79
C LEU A 94 -12.61 -2.18 -7.82
N VAL A 95 -11.77 -2.86 -7.04
CA VAL A 95 -11.79 -4.33 -6.97
C VAL A 95 -13.15 -4.84 -6.47
N PHE A 96 -13.74 -4.23 -5.45
CA PHE A 96 -15.08 -4.61 -4.95
C PHE A 96 -16.19 -4.36 -5.98
N ILE A 97 -16.14 -3.26 -6.72
CA ILE A 97 -17.13 -2.96 -7.78
C ILE A 97 -17.01 -3.97 -8.94
N TYR A 98 -15.77 -4.30 -9.34
CA TYR A 98 -15.55 -5.27 -10.41
C TYR A 98 -15.99 -6.68 -10.03
N ASP A 99 -15.87 -7.06 -8.75
CA ASP A 99 -16.33 -8.36 -8.26
C ASP A 99 -17.87 -8.45 -8.28
N GLY A 100 -18.58 -7.43 -7.79
CA GLY A 100 -20.04 -7.39 -7.80
C GLY A 100 -20.68 -7.25 -9.19
N ASN A 101 -19.92 -6.96 -10.23
CA ASN A 101 -20.40 -6.90 -11.62
C ASN A 101 -20.14 -8.19 -12.42
N ASN A 102 -19.49 -9.19 -11.80
CA ASN A 102 -19.23 -10.50 -12.41
C ASN A 102 -20.09 -11.64 -11.80
N GLU A 103 -21.13 -11.30 -11.03
CA GLU A 103 -22.24 -12.18 -10.65
C GLU A 103 -23.46 -11.94 -11.55
#